data_AF-A0A6A4W7Z0-F1
#
_entry.id   AF-A0A6A4W7Z0-F1
#
_cell.length_a   1.000
_cell.length_b   1.000
_cell.length_c   1.000
_cell.angle_alpha   90.00
_cell.angle_beta   90.00
_cell.angle_gamma   90.00
#
_symmetry.space_group_name_H-M   'P 1'
#
loop_
_entity.id
_entity.type
_entity.pdbx_description
1 polymer ?
#
loop_
_entity_poly.entity_id
_entity_poly.type
_entity_poly.pdbx_seq_one_letter_code
_entity_poly.pdbx_strand_id
1 'polypeptide(L)'
;MSNQLVSFTAGPAAPREQVVDAAAGILSAVGNVLTAAQRSAGTNVTSDASGGAESGAAREQRDTLRSITLLVNNITSELTTGVLKAMSPGSEPVTIQVLGMSLTCQRDLPESMDNKTVESAEGGFALSSAEQMLGGNISLTGVVDIKSMSQAANPFSWDESAAYIKTPVLSLAISEESGEEIDVSREGRRYRRETDGD
;
A
#
# COMPACT_ATOMS: atom_id res chain seq x y z
N MET A 1 18.74 -47.01 -23.01
CA MET A 1 18.92 -45.55 -22.88
C MET A 1 17.95 -45.08 -21.81
N SER A 2 18.44 -44.81 -20.60
CA SER A 2 17.62 -44.43 -19.46
C SER A 2 17.51 -42.90 -19.41
N ASN A 3 16.28 -42.37 -19.54
CA ASN A 3 15.99 -40.97 -19.32
C ASN A 3 16.06 -40.67 -17.81
N GLN A 4 17.08 -39.92 -17.38
CA GLN A 4 17.04 -39.24 -16.08
C GLN A 4 16.11 -38.03 -16.19
N LEU A 5 14.92 -38.13 -15.58
CA LEU A 5 14.14 -36.95 -15.22
C LEU A 5 14.93 -36.16 -14.18
N VAL A 6 15.44 -35.00 -14.57
CA VAL A 6 15.97 -34.00 -13.64
C VAL A 6 14.77 -33.46 -12.87
N SER A 7 14.62 -33.93 -11.62
CA SER A 7 13.69 -33.34 -10.67
C SER A 7 14.15 -31.92 -10.37
N PHE A 8 13.37 -30.93 -10.81
CA PHE A 8 13.48 -29.56 -10.32
C PHE A 8 12.88 -29.53 -8.92
N THR A 9 13.67 -29.91 -7.92
CA THR A 9 13.37 -29.57 -6.54
C THR A 9 13.40 -28.04 -6.45
N ALA A 10 12.26 -27.42 -6.14
CA ALA A 10 12.18 -26.01 -5.79
C ALA A 10 13.31 -25.73 -4.76
N GLY A 11 14.22 -24.82 -5.13
CA GLY A 11 15.29 -24.41 -4.22
C GLY A 11 14.71 -23.88 -2.91
N PRO A 12 15.49 -23.89 -1.81
CA PRO A 12 15.03 -23.33 -0.55
C PRO A 12 14.56 -21.89 -0.78
N ALA A 13 13.39 -21.55 -0.21
CA ALA A 13 12.89 -20.19 -0.24
C ALA A 13 13.99 -19.23 0.24
N ALA A 14 14.17 -18.10 -0.45
CA ALA A 14 15.20 -17.12 -0.11
C ALA A 14 14.99 -16.65 1.35
N PRO A 15 16.07 -16.46 2.14
CA PRO A 15 15.97 -15.94 3.49
C PRO A 15 15.21 -14.62 3.54
N ARG A 16 14.37 -14.42 4.57
CA ARG A 16 13.56 -13.20 4.77
C ARG A 16 14.37 -11.92 4.56
N GLU A 17 15.58 -11.86 5.14
CA GLU A 17 16.47 -10.70 5.03
C GLU A 17 16.80 -10.36 3.57
N GLN A 18 17.13 -11.35 2.73
CA GLN A 18 17.41 -11.13 1.31
C GLN A 18 16.18 -10.65 0.55
N VAL A 19 15.00 -11.15 0.89
CA VAL A 19 13.72 -10.70 0.28
C VAL A 19 13.43 -9.25 0.68
N VAL A 20 13.64 -8.89 1.94
CA VAL A 20 13.42 -7.53 2.44
C VAL A 20 14.43 -6.55 1.83
N ASP A 21 15.71 -6.90 1.73
CA ASP A 21 16.73 -6.05 1.10
C ASP A 21 16.45 -5.82 -0.39
N ALA A 22 16.08 -6.89 -1.11
CA ALA A 22 15.67 -6.78 -2.50
C ALA A 22 14.43 -5.88 -2.64
N ALA A 23 13.44 -6.05 -1.77
CA ALA A 23 12.24 -5.22 -1.75
C ALA A 23 12.56 -3.75 -1.45
N ALA A 24 13.47 -3.47 -0.53
CA ALA A 24 13.93 -2.11 -0.22
C ALA A 24 14.63 -1.47 -1.43
N GLY A 25 15.47 -2.22 -2.14
CA GLY A 25 16.13 -1.74 -3.36
C GLY A 25 15.13 -1.37 -4.46
N ILE A 26 14.15 -2.24 -4.72
CA ILE A 26 13.11 -1.98 -5.72
C ILE A 26 12.21 -0.81 -5.29
N LEU A 27 11.78 -0.78 -4.02
CA LEU A 27 10.94 0.30 -3.50
C LEU A 27 11.67 1.64 -3.56
N SER A 28 12.99 1.67 -3.33
CA SER A 28 13.80 2.88 -3.47
C SER A 28 13.86 3.36 -4.92
N ALA A 29 14.08 2.46 -5.88
CA ALA A 29 14.06 2.79 -7.30
C ALA A 29 12.70 3.37 -7.72
N VAL A 30 11.61 2.72 -7.30
CA VAL A 30 10.24 3.14 -7.62
C VAL A 30 9.87 4.46 -6.93
N GLY A 31 10.25 4.64 -5.66
CA GLY A 31 10.03 5.89 -4.91
C GLY A 31 10.76 7.09 -5.53
N ASN A 32 11.97 6.87 -6.05
CA ASN A 32 12.71 7.89 -6.80
C ASN A 32 11.99 8.28 -8.10
N VAL A 33 11.48 7.29 -8.85
CA VAL A 33 10.72 7.54 -10.09
C VAL A 33 9.43 8.31 -9.80
N LEU A 34 8.68 7.90 -8.77
CA LEU A 34 7.45 8.58 -8.36
C LEU A 34 7.74 10.03 -7.93
N THR A 35 8.76 10.23 -7.10
CA THR A 35 9.17 11.57 -6.65
C THR A 35 9.58 12.47 -7.81
N ALA A 36 10.32 11.93 -8.79
CA ALA A 36 10.71 12.67 -9.98
C ALA A 36 9.49 13.05 -10.85
N ALA A 37 8.55 12.12 -11.02
CA ALA A 37 7.31 12.36 -11.75
C ALA A 37 6.44 13.43 -11.06
N GLN A 38 6.28 13.35 -9.73
CA GLN A 38 5.54 14.34 -8.95
C GLN A 38 6.16 15.73 -9.04
N ARG A 39 7.50 15.83 -8.97
CA ARG A 39 8.20 17.12 -9.13
C ARG A 39 7.97 17.73 -10.52
N SER A 40 8.06 16.91 -11.57
CA SER A 40 7.81 17.34 -12.94
C SER A 40 6.38 17.87 -13.14
N ALA A 41 5.39 17.22 -12.53
CA ALA A 41 4.00 17.65 -12.56
C ALA A 41 3.76 18.94 -11.74
N GLY A 42 4.38 19.08 -10.56
CA GLY A 42 4.20 20.24 -9.68
C GLY A 42 4.82 21.54 -10.22
N THR A 43 5.90 21.47 -11.01
CA THR A 43 6.57 22.67 -11.55
C THR A 43 5.76 23.42 -12.61
N ASN A 44 4.80 22.79 -13.30
CA ASN A 44 4.03 23.45 -14.38
C ASN A 44 2.72 24.08 -13.92
N VAL A 45 2.31 23.91 -12.66
CA VAL A 45 1.08 24.52 -12.11
C VAL A 45 1.28 26.00 -11.71
N THR A 46 2.52 26.49 -11.65
CA THR A 46 2.81 27.87 -11.22
C THR A 46 2.97 28.89 -12.36
N SER A 47 2.79 28.48 -13.61
CA SER A 47 3.05 29.35 -14.78
C SER A 47 1.88 29.49 -15.76
N ASP A 48 0.63 29.41 -15.31
CA ASP A 48 -0.48 30.01 -16.06
C ASP A 48 -1.66 30.37 -15.15
N ALA A 49 -1.53 31.50 -14.48
CA ALA A 49 -2.66 32.27 -14.00
C ALA A 49 -3.35 32.97 -15.21
N SER A 50 -3.96 32.20 -16.10
CA SER A 50 -4.98 32.74 -17.01
C SER A 50 -5.97 31.64 -17.39
N GLY A 51 -7.26 31.91 -17.17
CA GLY A 51 -8.33 31.00 -17.51
C GLY A 51 -8.30 30.68 -19.00
N GLY A 52 -7.82 29.50 -19.35
CA GLY A 52 -7.68 29.02 -20.71
C GLY A 52 -7.42 27.52 -20.68
N ALA A 53 -8.02 26.80 -21.63
CA ALA A 53 -7.98 25.34 -21.72
C ALA A 53 -6.58 24.77 -21.43
N GLU A 54 -6.52 23.77 -20.55
CA GLU A 54 -5.27 23.11 -20.18
C GLU A 54 -4.45 22.76 -21.43
N SER A 55 -3.18 23.16 -21.44
CA SER A 55 -2.29 22.84 -22.54
C SER A 55 -2.17 21.32 -22.71
N GLY A 56 -2.01 20.84 -23.94
CA GLY A 56 -1.84 19.40 -24.21
C GLY A 56 -0.70 18.78 -23.40
N ALA A 57 0.37 19.55 -23.14
CA ALA A 57 1.50 19.14 -22.33
C ALA A 57 1.14 18.93 -20.85
N ALA A 58 0.28 19.77 -20.26
CA ALA A 58 -0.19 19.59 -18.88
C ALA A 58 -1.06 18.33 -18.73
N ARG A 59 -1.88 18.02 -19.74
CA ARG A 59 -2.68 16.77 -19.77
C ARG A 59 -1.79 15.53 -19.88
N GLU A 60 -0.85 15.54 -20.81
CA GLU A 60 0.10 14.43 -21.01
C GLU A 60 0.94 14.14 -19.75
N GLN A 61 1.37 15.17 -19.04
CA GLN A 61 2.10 15.02 -17.78
C GLN A 61 1.24 14.41 -16.66
N ARG A 62 -0.04 14.79 -16.57
CA ARG A 62 -0.97 14.19 -15.60
C ARG A 62 -1.28 12.73 -15.92
N ASP A 63 -1.49 12.40 -17.19
CA ASP A 63 -1.69 11.02 -17.61
C ASP A 63 -0.44 10.17 -17.35
N THR A 64 0.75 10.76 -17.57
CA THR A 64 2.03 10.14 -17.21
C THR A 64 2.15 9.92 -15.70
N LEU A 65 1.86 10.92 -14.87
CA LEU A 65 1.90 10.77 -13.41
C LEU A 65 0.90 9.73 -12.91
N ARG A 66 -0.31 9.72 -13.48
CA ARG A 66 -1.34 8.74 -13.15
C ARG A 66 -0.86 7.33 -13.48
N SER A 67 -0.34 7.10 -14.68
CA SER A 67 0.17 5.79 -15.10
C SER A 67 1.36 5.32 -14.25
N ILE A 68 2.30 6.22 -13.94
CA ILE A 68 3.43 5.92 -13.04
C ILE A 68 2.92 5.56 -11.65
N THR A 69 1.95 6.29 -11.10
CA THR A 69 1.39 6.00 -9.77
C THR A 69 0.70 4.65 -9.71
N LEU A 70 -0.09 4.31 -10.74
CA LEU A 70 -0.73 3.00 -10.84
C LEU A 70 0.30 1.87 -10.95
N LEU A 71 1.37 2.08 -11.72
CA LEU A 71 2.48 1.13 -11.82
C LEU A 71 3.20 0.96 -10.47
N VAL A 72 3.48 2.06 -9.77
CA VAL A 72 4.10 2.05 -8.44
C VAL A 72 3.25 1.23 -7.46
N ASN A 73 1.94 1.46 -7.46
CA ASN A 73 1.01 0.73 -6.58
C ASN A 73 1.01 -0.77 -6.89
N ASN A 74 1.00 -1.15 -8.17
CA ASN A 74 1.06 -2.55 -8.60
C ASN A 74 2.37 -3.23 -8.17
N ILE A 75 3.53 -2.60 -8.44
CA ILE A 75 4.84 -3.13 -8.03
C ILE A 75 4.91 -3.26 -6.51
N THR A 76 4.44 -2.24 -5.78
CA THR A 76 4.40 -2.27 -4.31
C THR A 76 3.51 -3.42 -3.82
N SER A 77 2.40 -3.71 -4.49
CA SER A 77 1.53 -4.84 -4.16
C SER A 77 2.23 -6.19 -4.30
N GLU A 78 2.89 -6.42 -5.44
CA GLU A 78 3.64 -7.66 -5.67
C GLU A 78 4.80 -7.83 -4.68
N LEU A 79 5.53 -6.74 -4.40
CA LEU A 79 6.59 -6.73 -3.39
C LEU A 79 6.06 -7.09 -2.00
N THR A 80 4.95 -6.48 -1.59
CA THR A 80 4.35 -6.77 -0.27
C THR A 80 3.95 -8.23 -0.14
N THR A 81 3.35 -8.80 -1.19
CA THR A 81 3.00 -10.22 -1.22
C THR A 81 4.24 -11.11 -1.08
N GLY A 82 5.34 -10.77 -1.75
CA GLY A 82 6.60 -11.48 -1.63
C GLY A 82 7.19 -11.42 -0.22
N VAL A 83 7.22 -10.23 0.39
CA VAL A 83 7.72 -10.01 1.76
C VAL A 83 6.86 -10.76 2.77
N LEU A 84 5.54 -10.63 2.70
CA LEU A 84 4.59 -11.31 3.59
C LEU A 84 4.73 -12.83 3.52
N LYS A 85 4.87 -13.39 2.31
CA LYS A 85 5.11 -14.84 2.12
C LYS A 85 6.41 -15.34 2.79
N ALA A 86 7.41 -14.48 2.94
CA ALA A 86 8.65 -14.80 3.63
C ALA A 86 8.56 -14.59 5.16
N MET A 87 7.44 -14.05 5.67
CA MET A 87 7.22 -13.82 7.09
C MET A 87 6.49 -15.00 7.74
N SER A 88 6.89 -15.32 8.97
CA SER A 88 6.13 -16.20 9.84
C SER A 88 4.98 -15.43 10.51
N PRO A 89 3.81 -16.06 10.72
CA PRO A 89 2.70 -15.42 11.42
C PRO A 89 3.07 -15.02 12.84
N GLY A 90 2.66 -13.81 13.25
CA GLY A 90 2.96 -13.22 14.55
C GLY A 90 4.40 -12.74 14.72
N SER A 91 5.21 -12.75 13.66
CA SER A 91 6.54 -12.13 13.69
C SER A 91 6.46 -10.61 13.68
N GLU A 92 7.52 -9.95 14.14
CA GLU A 92 7.57 -8.48 14.16
C GLU A 92 7.34 -7.89 12.75
N PRO A 93 6.59 -6.77 12.66
CA PRO A 93 6.36 -6.07 11.41
C PRO A 93 7.66 -5.70 10.70
N VAL A 94 7.67 -5.79 9.37
CA VAL A 94 8.76 -5.27 8.54
C VAL A 94 8.39 -3.89 8.07
N THR A 95 9.18 -2.89 8.43
CA THR A 95 9.06 -1.54 7.87
C THR A 95 10.20 -1.25 6.92
N ILE A 96 9.87 -0.92 5.68
CA ILE A 96 10.80 -0.48 4.63
C ILE A 96 10.52 1.01 4.39
N GLN A 97 11.49 1.85 4.75
CA GLN A 97 11.40 3.29 4.55
C GLN A 97 12.32 3.73 3.41
N VAL A 98 11.77 4.47 2.46
CA VAL A 98 12.49 5.05 1.33
C VAL A 98 12.12 6.53 1.17
N LEU A 99 12.77 7.24 0.24
CA LEU A 99 12.50 8.65 0.05
C LEU A 99 11.04 8.90 -0.36
N GLY A 100 10.28 9.56 0.50
CA GLY A 100 8.88 9.96 0.26
C GLY A 100 7.84 8.85 0.43
N MET A 101 8.24 7.62 0.76
CA MET A 101 7.34 6.48 0.96
C MET A 101 7.82 5.59 2.11
N SER A 102 6.88 5.09 2.91
CA SER A 102 7.12 4.01 3.87
C SER A 102 6.15 2.88 3.61
N LEU A 103 6.62 1.65 3.75
CA LEU A 103 5.85 0.44 3.60
C LEU A 103 6.03 -0.43 4.85
N THR A 104 4.93 -0.78 5.49
CA THR A 104 4.90 -1.70 6.64
C THR A 104 4.11 -2.94 6.26
N CYS A 105 4.77 -4.10 6.39
CA CYS A 105 4.18 -5.41 6.17
C CYS A 105 4.10 -6.15 7.50
N GLN A 106 2.94 -6.71 7.81
CA GLN A 106 2.74 -7.53 8.99
C GLN A 106 1.89 -8.75 8.63
N ARG A 107 2.28 -9.91 9.16
CA ARG A 107 1.53 -11.16 8.99
C ARG A 107 1.17 -11.70 10.36
N ASP A 108 -0.11 -11.86 10.60
CA ASP A 108 -0.68 -12.17 11.91
C ASP A 108 -1.63 -13.35 11.86
N LEU A 109 -2.01 -13.81 13.06
CA LEU A 109 -3.13 -14.73 13.22
C LEU A 109 -4.42 -13.92 13.40
N PRO A 110 -5.59 -14.42 12.96
CA PRO A 110 -6.85 -13.69 13.11
C PRO A 110 -7.16 -13.26 14.55
N GLU A 111 -6.76 -14.06 15.53
CA GLU A 111 -6.93 -13.79 16.96
C GLU A 111 -6.11 -12.60 17.48
N SER A 112 -5.01 -12.24 16.82
CA SER A 112 -4.17 -11.09 17.20
C SER A 112 -4.58 -9.78 16.51
N MET A 113 -5.69 -9.78 15.79
CA MET A 113 -6.24 -8.60 15.11
C MET A 113 -7.16 -7.76 16.00
N ASP A 114 -7.57 -8.28 17.16
CA ASP A 114 -8.57 -7.62 18.00
C ASP A 114 -8.05 -6.29 18.58
N ASN A 115 -8.76 -5.18 18.27
CA ASN A 115 -8.45 -3.82 18.75
C ASN A 115 -7.00 -3.37 18.44
N LYS A 116 -6.45 -3.87 17.33
CA LYS A 116 -5.06 -3.66 16.96
C LYS A 116 -4.82 -2.25 16.44
N THR A 117 -3.66 -1.68 16.73
CA THR A 117 -3.17 -0.47 16.05
C THR A 117 -2.11 -0.87 15.03
N VAL A 118 -2.34 -0.50 13.77
CA VAL A 118 -1.37 -0.63 12.68
C VAL A 118 -0.65 0.69 12.53
N GLU A 119 0.61 0.73 12.95
CA GLU A 119 1.43 1.94 12.83
C GLU A 119 2.04 2.07 11.43
N SER A 120 2.27 3.30 11.04
CA SER A 120 2.99 3.73 9.85
C SER A 120 3.87 4.92 10.20
N ALA A 121 4.83 5.26 9.34
CA ALA A 121 5.78 6.34 9.62
C ALA A 121 5.11 7.71 9.82
N GLU A 122 3.98 7.95 9.16
CA GLU A 122 3.27 9.24 9.14
C GLU A 122 1.90 9.20 9.85
N GLY A 123 1.63 8.15 10.63
CA GLY A 123 0.35 7.96 11.32
C GLY A 123 -0.01 6.49 11.50
N GLY A 124 -1.23 6.18 11.93
CA GLY A 124 -1.63 4.79 12.15
C GLY A 124 -3.13 4.59 11.98
N PHE A 125 -3.52 3.32 11.89
CA PHE A 125 -4.90 2.88 11.82
C PHE A 125 -5.23 2.11 13.09
N ALA A 126 -6.23 2.58 13.83
CA ALA A 126 -6.85 1.78 14.87
C ALA A 126 -7.90 0.89 14.23
N LEU A 127 -7.74 -0.43 14.39
CA LEU A 127 -8.64 -1.45 13.90
C LEU A 127 -9.68 -1.76 14.98
N SER A 128 -10.93 -1.97 14.58
CA SER A 128 -11.97 -2.48 15.49
C SER A 128 -11.72 -3.94 15.87
N SER A 129 -12.69 -4.55 16.56
CA SER A 129 -12.59 -5.96 16.91
C SER A 129 -12.54 -6.86 15.68
N ALA A 130 -11.81 -7.97 15.78
CA ALA A 130 -11.65 -8.92 14.69
C ALA A 130 -13.02 -9.46 14.21
N GLU A 131 -13.98 -9.63 15.12
CA GLU A 131 -15.36 -10.03 14.79
C GLU A 131 -16.07 -9.00 13.90
N GLN A 132 -15.89 -7.70 14.15
CA GLN A 132 -16.51 -6.64 13.36
C GLN A 132 -15.87 -6.50 11.98
N MET A 133 -14.55 -6.67 11.90
CA MET A 133 -13.79 -6.55 10.65
C MET A 133 -13.92 -7.77 9.75
N LEU A 134 -13.85 -8.97 10.34
CA LEU A 134 -13.79 -10.25 9.63
C LEU A 134 -15.17 -10.94 9.58
N GLY A 135 -16.21 -10.29 10.12
CA GLY A 135 -17.61 -10.64 9.92
C GLY A 135 -18.09 -11.90 10.64
N GLY A 136 -17.52 -12.25 11.80
CA GLY A 136 -17.88 -13.44 12.59
C GLY A 136 -17.57 -14.80 11.93
N ASN A 137 -17.29 -14.82 10.63
CA ASN A 137 -16.71 -15.97 9.92
C ASN A 137 -15.20 -15.97 10.15
N ILE A 138 -14.79 -16.45 11.33
CA ILE A 138 -13.40 -16.83 11.66
C ILE A 138 -13.03 -18.13 10.90
N SER A 139 -13.47 -18.25 9.65
CA SER A 139 -13.04 -19.31 8.72
C SER A 139 -11.75 -18.89 8.00
N LEU A 140 -11.09 -17.84 8.46
CA LEU A 140 -9.70 -17.51 8.14
C LEU A 140 -8.80 -18.52 8.87
N THR A 141 -8.71 -19.74 8.35
CA THR A 141 -7.99 -20.84 9.03
C THR A 141 -6.46 -20.74 8.94
N GLY A 142 -5.92 -19.59 8.54
CA GLY A 142 -4.49 -19.40 8.34
C GLY A 142 -3.99 -18.11 8.96
N VAL A 143 -3.90 -17.06 8.15
CA VAL A 143 -3.21 -15.82 8.49
C VAL A 143 -3.97 -14.60 7.97
N VAL A 144 -3.70 -13.46 8.59
CA VAL A 144 -4.13 -12.14 8.14
C VAL A 144 -2.89 -11.35 7.76
N ASP A 145 -2.85 -10.91 6.52
CA ASP A 145 -1.78 -10.09 5.98
C ASP A 145 -2.21 -8.62 6.02
N ILE A 146 -1.39 -7.79 6.66
CA ILE A 146 -1.59 -6.36 6.80
C ILE A 146 -0.51 -5.65 6.01
N LYS A 147 -0.95 -4.73 5.16
CA LYS A 147 -0.10 -3.82 4.41
C LYS A 147 -0.50 -2.39 4.74
N SER A 148 0.42 -1.61 5.28
CA SER A 148 0.28 -0.17 5.43
C SER A 148 1.32 0.54 4.59
N MET A 149 0.90 1.54 3.82
CA MET A 149 1.80 2.40 3.05
C MET A 149 1.49 3.85 3.38
N SER A 150 2.54 4.62 3.67
CA SER A 150 2.46 6.08 3.82
C SER A 150 3.25 6.77 2.72
N GLN A 151 2.68 7.83 2.15
CA GLN A 151 3.37 8.68 1.20
C GLN A 151 3.38 10.10 1.73
N ALA A 152 4.57 10.70 1.81
CA ALA A 152 4.77 12.03 2.38
C ALA A 152 4.10 13.14 1.54
N ALA A 153 3.92 12.88 0.25
CA ALA A 153 3.23 13.77 -0.68
C ALA A 153 2.07 13.03 -1.35
N ASN A 154 0.97 13.75 -1.62
CA ASN A 154 -0.18 13.19 -2.32
C ASN A 154 0.22 12.76 -3.75
N PRO A 155 0.17 11.46 -4.10
CA PRO A 155 0.49 11.01 -5.44
C PRO A 155 -0.62 11.40 -6.43
N PHE A 156 -1.85 11.58 -5.96
CA PHE A 156 -3.06 11.80 -6.76
C PHE A 156 -3.23 13.24 -7.26
N SER A 157 -2.13 13.96 -7.51
CA SER A 157 -2.14 15.39 -7.88
C SER A 157 -2.74 15.73 -9.25
N TRP A 158 -3.17 14.72 -10.02
CA TRP A 158 -3.78 14.90 -11.33
C TRP A 158 -5.28 15.27 -11.28
N ASP A 159 -5.93 15.12 -10.13
CA ASP A 159 -7.34 15.47 -9.94
C ASP A 159 -7.48 16.83 -9.25
N GLU A 160 -8.51 17.61 -9.58
CA GLU A 160 -8.75 18.92 -8.96
C GLU A 160 -8.95 18.81 -7.44
N SER A 161 -9.48 17.68 -6.96
CA SER A 161 -9.65 17.44 -5.53
C SER A 161 -8.33 17.30 -4.76
N ALA A 162 -7.23 17.03 -5.48
CA ALA A 162 -5.92 16.83 -4.87
C ALA A 162 -5.37 18.09 -4.18
N ALA A 163 -5.78 19.27 -4.63
CA ALA A 163 -5.41 20.56 -4.02
C ALA A 163 -5.91 20.68 -2.56
N TYR A 164 -6.95 19.92 -2.19
CA TYR A 164 -7.49 19.91 -0.83
C TYR A 164 -6.76 18.92 0.10
N ILE A 165 -5.96 18.00 -0.45
CA ILE A 165 -5.22 17.00 0.33
C ILE A 165 -3.81 17.54 0.63
N LYS A 166 -3.64 18.07 1.85
CA LYS A 166 -2.37 18.64 2.34
C LYS A 166 -1.60 17.72 3.29
N THR A 167 -2.18 16.57 3.61
CA THR A 167 -1.64 15.61 4.57
C THR A 167 -0.96 14.45 3.85
N PRO A 168 -0.06 13.70 4.53
CA PRO A 168 0.43 12.43 4.03
C PRO A 168 -0.73 11.50 3.66
N VAL A 169 -0.54 10.72 2.59
CA VAL A 169 -1.54 9.74 2.15
C VAL A 169 -1.19 8.41 2.80
N LEU A 170 -2.12 7.91 3.61
CA LEU A 170 -2.04 6.61 4.25
C LEU A 170 -2.99 5.65 3.53
N SER A 171 -2.49 4.46 3.19
CA SER A 171 -3.31 3.36 2.68
C SER A 171 -3.10 2.13 3.55
N LEU A 172 -4.20 1.48 3.90
CA LEU A 172 -4.23 0.21 4.60
C LEU A 172 -4.94 -0.81 3.72
N ALA A 173 -4.33 -1.98 3.56
CA ALA A 173 -4.96 -3.15 2.96
C ALA A 173 -4.80 -4.32 3.93
N ILE A 174 -5.86 -5.10 4.07
CA ILE A 174 -5.89 -6.30 4.90
C ILE A 174 -6.35 -7.44 3.99
N SER A 175 -5.60 -8.54 3.95
CA SER A 175 -5.88 -9.66 3.06
C SER A 175 -5.74 -11.00 3.76
N GLU A 176 -6.37 -12.03 3.17
CA GLU A 176 -6.20 -13.41 3.59
C GLU A 176 -4.89 -14.01 3.03
N GLU A 177 -4.55 -15.23 3.45
CA GLU A 177 -3.39 -15.98 2.93
C GLU A 177 -3.41 -16.15 1.40
N SER A 178 -4.61 -16.22 0.80
CA SER A 178 -4.81 -16.30 -0.65
C SER A 178 -4.37 -15.04 -1.40
N GLY A 179 -4.18 -13.92 -0.67
CA GLY A 179 -3.96 -12.60 -1.24
C GLY A 179 -5.27 -11.87 -1.60
N GLU A 180 -6.43 -12.44 -1.27
CA GLU A 180 -7.71 -11.75 -1.42
C GLU A 180 -7.88 -10.67 -0.36
N GLU A 181 -8.19 -9.44 -0.79
CA GLU A 181 -8.37 -8.30 0.10
C GLU A 181 -9.72 -8.39 0.82
N ILE A 182 -9.68 -8.24 2.14
CA ILE A 182 -10.85 -8.23 3.01
C ILE A 182 -11.48 -6.83 2.95
N ASP A 183 -12.73 -6.74 2.52
CA ASP A 183 -13.47 -5.48 2.48
C ASP A 183 -13.82 -4.99 3.89
N VAL A 184 -12.96 -4.14 4.46
CA VAL A 184 -13.15 -3.49 5.77
C VAL A 184 -14.01 -2.22 5.70
N SER A 185 -14.58 -1.87 4.54
CA SER A 185 -15.36 -0.63 4.31
C SER A 185 -16.66 -0.52 5.14
N ARG A 186 -17.01 -1.54 5.91
CA ARG A 186 -18.17 -1.50 6.83
C ARG A 186 -17.91 -0.65 8.08
N GLU A 187 -16.64 -0.37 8.40
CA GLU A 187 -16.23 0.36 9.61
C GLU A 187 -16.38 1.88 9.47
N GLY A 188 -16.12 2.44 8.27
CA GLY A 188 -16.21 3.89 8.01
C GLY A 188 -17.63 4.45 7.90
N ARG A 189 -18.68 3.61 7.87
CA ARG A 189 -20.08 4.06 7.68
C ARG A 189 -20.80 4.45 8.96
N ARG A 190 -20.21 4.26 10.14
CA ARG A 190 -20.88 4.57 11.42
C ARG A 190 -20.61 5.97 11.99
N TYR A 191 -19.66 6.74 11.45
CA TYR A 191 -19.38 8.10 11.93
C TYR A 191 -20.24 9.21 11.31
N ARG A 192 -21.27 8.87 10.51
CA ARG A 192 -22.19 9.85 9.93
C ARG A 192 -23.65 9.53 10.25
N ARG A 193 -24.02 9.60 11.52
CA ARG A 193 -25.39 9.94 11.92
C ARG A 193 -25.39 10.67 13.27
N GLU A 194 -26.11 11.79 13.26
CA GLU A 194 -26.71 12.49 14.41
C GLU A 194 -25.82 13.39 15.26
N THR A 195 -25.48 14.55 14.68
CA THR A 195 -25.60 15.83 15.39
C THR A 195 -26.33 16.82 14.49
N ASP A 196 -27.64 16.64 14.36
CA ASP A 196 -28.57 17.70 13.98
C ASP A 196 -29.86 17.40 14.73
N GLY A 197 -30.04 18.09 15.86
CA GLY A 197 -31.14 17.90 16.78
C GLY A 197 -30.97 18.77 18.02
N ASP A 198 -31.13 20.08 17.84
CA ASP A 198 -31.92 20.96 18.72
C ASP A 198 -32.25 22.27 17.99
#